data_AF-A0A3D5SJX5-F1
#
_entry.id   AF-A0A3D5SJX5-F1
#
_cell.length_a   1.000
_cell.length_b   1.000
_cell.length_c   1.000
_cell.angle_alpha   90.00
_cell.angle_beta   90.00
_cell.angle_gamma   90.00
#
_symmetry.space_group_name_H-M   'P 1'
#
loop_
_entity.id
_entity.type
_entity.pdbx_description
1 polymer ?
#
loop_
_entity_poly.entity_id
_entity_poly.type
_entity_poly.pdbx_seq_one_letter_code
_entity_poly.pdbx_strand_id
1 'polypeptide(L)'
;MRRARLVSPLLASLALLGAGYLVGRTRRPVPPPLIVERRSDSPLNDVANLPTANSQAATNQFRVNSSGTKDPATPSAEGDVYLCGARTKKGTPCSRRVHGPVRCWQHKGMPAMLPQEKLLVKDQ
;
A
#
# COMPACT_ATOMS: atom_id res chain seq x y z
N MET A 1 -33.67 -27.31 43.02
CA MET A 1 -33.19 -26.03 43.61
C MET A 1 -31.67 -25.76 43.47
N ARG A 2 -30.85 -26.63 42.86
CA ARG A 2 -29.39 -26.40 42.73
C ARG A 2 -28.96 -25.49 41.56
N ARG A 3 -29.73 -25.45 40.47
CA ARG A 3 -29.41 -24.65 39.26
C ARG A 3 -29.42 -23.13 39.53
N ALA A 4 -30.38 -22.63 40.32
CA ALA A 4 -30.46 -21.21 40.67
C ALA A 4 -29.24 -20.70 41.48
N ARG A 5 -28.60 -21.57 42.27
CA ARG A 5 -27.42 -21.20 43.07
C ARG A 5 -26.13 -21.09 42.24
N LEU A 6 -26.07 -21.73 41.08
CA LEU A 6 -24.94 -21.68 40.15
C LEU A 6 -25.04 -20.52 39.14
N VAL A 7 -26.25 -20.03 38.86
CA VAL A 7 -26.46 -18.91 37.93
C VAL A 7 -25.94 -17.59 38.53
N SER A 8 -26.12 -17.39 39.84
CA SER A 8 -25.67 -16.17 40.52
C SER A 8 -24.15 -15.91 40.47
N PRO A 9 -23.26 -16.89 40.79
CA PRO A 9 -21.83 -16.68 40.66
C PRO A 9 -21.38 -16.52 39.20
N LEU A 10 -22.10 -17.14 38.25
CA LEU A 10 -21.79 -17.07 36.83
C LEU A 10 -22.14 -15.69 36.24
N LEU A 11 -23.25 -15.08 36.66
CA LEU A 11 -23.58 -13.70 36.32
C LEU A 11 -22.62 -12.69 36.96
N ALA A 12 -22.23 -12.92 38.21
CA ALA A 12 -21.27 -12.05 38.90
C ALA A 12 -19.88 -12.07 38.24
N SER A 13 -19.39 -13.24 37.81
CA SER A 13 -18.12 -13.35 37.11
C SER A 13 -18.17 -12.71 35.72
N LEU A 14 -19.27 -12.89 34.97
CA LEU A 14 -19.46 -12.21 33.69
C LEU A 14 -19.47 -10.69 33.83
N ALA A 15 -20.12 -10.17 34.87
CA ALA A 15 -20.18 -8.74 35.15
C ALA A 15 -18.78 -8.16 35.48
N LEU A 16 -17.99 -8.86 36.29
CA LEU A 16 -16.60 -8.47 36.61
C LEU A 16 -15.71 -8.47 35.35
N LEU A 17 -15.80 -9.51 34.52
CA LEU A 17 -15.06 -9.57 33.26
C LEU A 17 -15.46 -8.46 32.29
N GLY A 18 -16.77 -8.19 32.16
CA GLY A 18 -17.31 -7.12 31.32
C GLY A 18 -16.85 -5.73 31.78
N ALA A 19 -16.92 -5.46 33.09
CA ALA A 19 -16.46 -4.21 33.68
C ALA A 19 -14.95 -4.02 33.48
N GLY A 20 -14.14 -5.05 33.73
CA GLY A 20 -12.70 -5.02 33.49
C GLY A 20 -12.34 -4.75 32.03
N TYR A 21 -13.05 -5.37 31.09
CA TYR A 21 -12.84 -5.16 29.66
C TYR A 21 -13.20 -3.74 29.20
N LEU A 22 -14.32 -3.19 29.68
CA LEU A 22 -14.75 -1.82 29.41
C LEU A 22 -13.72 -0.81 29.94
N VAL A 23 -13.30 -0.95 31.20
CA VAL A 23 -12.29 -0.08 31.83
C VAL A 23 -10.94 -0.19 31.10
N GLY A 24 -10.54 -1.40 30.71
CA GLY A 24 -9.31 -1.61 29.95
C GLY A 24 -9.33 -0.99 28.55
N ARG A 25 -10.51 -0.88 27.93
CA ARG A 25 -10.67 -0.19 26.63
C ARG A 25 -10.68 1.32 26.76
N THR A 26 -11.32 1.87 27.77
CA THR A 26 -11.43 3.33 27.95
C THR A 26 -10.13 3.98 28.44
N ARG A 27 -9.23 3.20 29.05
CA ARG A 27 -7.93 3.68 29.54
C ARG A 27 -6.78 3.55 28.53
N ARG A 28 -7.04 3.21 27.26
CA ARG A 28 -5.98 3.13 26.26
C ARG A 28 -5.50 4.55 25.91
N PRO A 29 -4.21 4.88 26.10
CA PRO A 29 -3.69 6.17 25.67
C PRO A 29 -3.83 6.30 24.15
N VAL A 30 -4.17 7.50 23.69
CA VAL A 30 -4.18 7.83 22.25
C VAL A 30 -2.76 7.63 21.72
N PRO A 31 -2.56 6.88 20.62
CA PRO A 31 -1.23 6.72 20.06
C PRO A 31 -0.66 8.10 19.70
N PRO A 32 0.61 8.38 20.03
CA PRO A 32 1.22 9.64 19.63
C PRO A 32 1.13 9.78 18.10
N PRO A 33 0.89 11.00 17.59
CA PRO A 33 0.80 11.23 16.16
C PRO A 33 2.11 10.82 15.50
N LEU A 34 2.01 10.00 14.44
CA LEU A 34 3.15 9.64 13.62
C LEU A 34 3.47 10.84 12.71
N ILE A 35 4.49 11.62 13.09
CA ILE A 35 5.07 12.64 12.23
C ILE A 35 5.98 11.93 11.23
N VAL A 36 5.51 11.80 9.98
CA VAL A 36 6.34 11.31 8.88
C VAL A 36 7.12 12.48 8.32
N GLU A 37 8.32 12.70 8.84
CA GLU A 37 9.23 13.70 8.30
C GLU A 37 9.89 13.16 7.03
N ARG A 38 9.63 13.82 5.91
CA ARG A 38 10.34 13.54 4.65
C ARG A 38 11.79 13.99 4.85
N ARG A 39 12.73 13.05 4.88
CA ARG A 39 14.16 13.36 5.03
C ARG A 39 14.59 14.37 3.96
N SER A 40 15.33 15.39 4.38
CA SER A 40 15.98 16.37 3.49
C SER A 40 16.87 15.69 2.45
N ASP A 41 17.48 14.56 2.81
CA ASP A 41 18.36 13.76 1.95
C ASP A 41 17.59 12.84 0.99
N SER A 42 16.29 13.05 0.81
CA SER A 42 15.52 12.32 -0.19
C SER A 42 15.99 12.73 -1.59
N PRO A 43 16.37 11.80 -2.47
CA PRO A 43 16.88 12.07 -3.82
C PRO A 43 15.84 12.72 -4.78
N LEU A 44 14.67 13.11 -4.27
CA LEU A 44 13.62 13.85 -4.98
C LEU A 44 13.63 15.36 -4.67
N ASN A 45 14.42 15.84 -3.71
CA ASN A 45 14.49 17.27 -3.38
C ASN A 45 15.38 18.06 -4.36
N ASP A 46 16.34 17.40 -5.01
CA ASP A 46 17.30 18.06 -5.91
C ASP A 46 16.70 18.49 -7.26
N VAL A 47 15.46 18.09 -7.56
CA VAL A 47 14.77 18.47 -8.81
C VAL A 47 14.33 19.94 -8.80
N ALA A 48 14.31 20.60 -7.63
CA ALA A 48 13.90 21.99 -7.50
C ALA A 48 15.00 23.02 -7.85
N ASN A 49 16.25 22.59 -8.06
CA ASN A 49 17.39 23.51 -8.26
C ASN A 49 18.37 23.05 -9.38
N LEU A 50 17.87 22.66 -10.56
CA LEU A 50 18.75 22.53 -11.73
C LEU A 50 18.79 23.82 -12.57
N PRO A 51 19.96 24.45 -12.75
CA PRO A 51 20.16 25.43 -13.81
C PRO A 51 20.25 24.72 -15.15
N THR A 52 19.53 25.24 -16.15
CA THR A 52 19.58 24.78 -17.53
C THR A 52 20.93 25.12 -18.14
N ALA A 53 21.88 24.17 -18.18
CA ALA A 53 23.07 24.30 -19.02
C ALA A 53 23.63 22.94 -19.46
N ASN A 54 23.80 22.87 -20.77
CA ASN A 54 24.22 21.75 -21.61
C ASN A 54 25.69 21.35 -21.36
N SER A 55 25.98 20.06 -21.11
CA SER A 55 27.27 19.40 -21.43
C SER A 55 27.16 17.88 -21.32
N GLN A 56 27.45 17.22 -22.42
CA GLN A 56 27.46 15.77 -22.58
C GLN A 56 28.77 15.19 -22.03
N ALA A 57 28.70 14.26 -21.06
CA ALA A 57 29.63 13.12 -20.94
C ALA A 57 29.14 12.12 -19.87
N ALA A 58 28.83 10.90 -20.32
CA ALA A 58 28.67 9.65 -19.58
C ALA A 58 27.61 9.57 -18.45
N THR A 59 26.51 8.83 -18.69
CA THR A 59 26.27 7.47 -18.14
C THR A 59 24.79 7.10 -18.32
N ASN A 60 24.54 5.98 -19.01
CA ASN A 60 23.28 5.23 -19.15
C ASN A 60 21.94 5.96 -18.94
N GLN A 61 21.47 6.60 -20.01
CA GLN A 61 20.10 7.12 -20.08
C GLN A 61 19.10 6.00 -20.32
N PHE A 62 18.40 5.61 -19.24
CA PHE A 62 17.06 5.05 -19.33
C PHE A 62 16.15 6.11 -19.96
N ARG A 63 16.02 6.08 -21.29
CA ARG A 63 15.10 6.92 -22.05
C ARG A 63 13.67 6.48 -21.74
N VAL A 64 13.04 7.12 -20.75
CA VAL A 64 11.58 7.18 -20.69
C VAL A 64 11.16 8.13 -21.79
N ASN A 65 10.66 7.58 -22.89
CA ASN A 65 10.00 8.36 -23.91
C ASN A 65 8.62 8.79 -23.37
N SER A 66 8.61 9.83 -22.53
CA SER A 66 7.39 10.55 -22.18
C SER A 66 7.07 11.50 -23.33
N SER A 67 6.36 10.99 -24.33
CA SER A 67 5.65 11.82 -25.30
C SER A 67 4.23 11.29 -25.45
N GLY A 68 3.28 12.03 -24.88
CA GLY A 68 1.85 11.76 -25.04
C GLY A 68 1.04 11.86 -23.75
N THR A 69 1.07 13.01 -23.09
CA THR A 69 -0.09 13.46 -22.32
C THR A 69 -1.32 13.48 -23.23
N LYS A 70 -2.31 12.62 -22.95
CA LYS A 70 -3.72 12.89 -23.23
C LYS A 70 -4.54 12.48 -22.00
N ASP A 71 -4.80 13.50 -21.20
CA ASP A 71 -5.96 13.73 -20.34
C ASP A 71 -6.33 12.74 -19.21
N PRO A 72 -6.88 13.26 -18.09
CA PRO A 72 -7.47 12.45 -17.03
C PRO A 72 -8.84 11.96 -17.52
N ALA A 73 -8.85 10.94 -18.37
CA ALA A 73 -10.09 10.25 -18.70
C ALA A 73 -10.49 9.38 -17.51
N THR A 74 -11.53 9.84 -16.81
CA THR A 74 -12.69 9.07 -16.34
C THR A 74 -12.42 7.65 -15.82
N PRO A 75 -12.86 7.27 -14.60
CA PRO A 75 -12.87 5.86 -14.19
C PRO A 75 -13.97 5.14 -15.01
N SER A 76 -13.69 4.86 -16.28
CA SER A 76 -14.48 3.92 -17.06
C SER A 76 -14.24 2.56 -16.43
N ALA A 77 -15.33 1.91 -16.02
CA ALA A 77 -15.33 0.62 -15.33
C ALA A 77 -14.89 -0.56 -16.23
N GLU A 78 -14.17 -0.27 -17.31
CA GLU A 78 -13.64 -1.19 -18.32
C GLU A 78 -12.14 -0.91 -18.52
N GLY A 79 -11.44 -0.62 -17.41
CA GLY A 79 -10.01 -0.38 -17.41
C GLY A 79 -9.23 -1.69 -17.49
N ASP A 80 -8.37 -1.79 -18.50
CA ASP A 80 -7.33 -2.81 -18.65
C ASP A 80 -6.83 -3.33 -17.30
N VAL A 81 -7.05 -4.63 -17.07
CA VAL A 81 -6.66 -5.30 -15.84
C VAL A 81 -5.21 -5.76 -15.98
N TYR A 82 -4.33 -5.30 -15.10
CA TYR A 82 -2.93 -5.69 -15.08
C TYR A 82 -2.64 -6.64 -13.92
N LEU A 83 -1.56 -7.40 -14.03
CA LEU A 83 -0.95 -8.18 -12.97
C LEU A 83 0.11 -7.35 -12.26
N CYS A 84 0.23 -7.56 -10.95
CA CYS A 84 1.23 -6.87 -10.12
C CYS A 84 2.66 -7.17 -10.57
N GLY A 85 3.00 -8.39 -10.98
CA GLY A 85 4.31 -8.73 -11.55
C GLY A 85 5.55 -8.53 -10.67
N ALA A 86 5.40 -8.02 -9.43
CA ALA A 86 6.50 -7.74 -8.52
C ALA A 86 7.10 -9.02 -7.95
N ARG A 87 8.39 -8.99 -7.63
CA ARG A 87 9.12 -10.14 -7.03
C ARG A 87 8.58 -10.43 -5.64
N THR A 88 8.03 -11.62 -5.44
CA THR A 88 7.63 -12.08 -4.11
C THR A 88 8.84 -12.58 -3.31
N LYS A 89 8.66 -12.81 -2.00
CA LYS A 89 9.68 -13.43 -1.14
C LYS A 89 10.15 -14.81 -1.66
N LYS A 90 9.30 -15.51 -2.41
CA LYS A 90 9.60 -16.81 -3.04
C LYS A 90 10.30 -16.69 -4.40
N GLY A 91 10.51 -15.47 -4.91
CA GLY A 91 11.15 -15.21 -6.20
C GLY A 91 10.24 -15.29 -7.42
N THR A 92 8.98 -15.70 -7.26
CA THR A 92 7.98 -15.73 -8.34
C THR A 92 7.28 -14.37 -8.50
N PRO A 93 6.78 -14.02 -9.70
CA PRO A 93 6.05 -12.78 -9.92
C PRO A 93 4.67 -12.82 -9.24
N CYS A 94 4.25 -11.68 -8.69
CA CYS A 94 2.94 -11.55 -8.06
C CYS A 94 1.80 -11.59 -9.09
N SER A 95 0.86 -12.51 -8.93
CA SER A 95 -0.31 -12.69 -9.82
C SER A 95 -1.55 -11.89 -9.41
N ARG A 96 -1.44 -10.96 -8.45
CA ARG A 96 -2.60 -10.15 -8.03
C ARG A 96 -2.99 -9.15 -9.13
N ARG A 97 -4.28 -9.12 -9.48
CA ARG A 97 -4.88 -8.17 -10.41
C ARG A 97 -4.94 -6.76 -9.83
N VAL A 98 -4.69 -5.77 -10.67
CA VAL A 98 -4.68 -4.34 -10.35
C VAL A 98 -5.25 -3.56 -11.54
N HIS A 99 -5.91 -2.44 -11.25
CA HIS A 99 -6.41 -1.56 -12.31
C HIS A 99 -5.30 -0.59 -12.71
N GLY A 100 -4.88 -0.66 -13.97
CA GLY A 100 -3.75 0.11 -14.49
C GLY A 100 -2.35 -0.45 -14.17
N PRO A 101 -1.27 0.18 -14.69
CA PRO A 101 0.11 -0.30 -14.59
C PRO A 101 0.75 -0.07 -13.20
N VAL A 102 -0.06 -0.14 -12.14
CA VAL A 102 0.34 0.09 -10.75
C VAL A 102 0.71 -1.22 -10.06
N ARG A 103 1.30 -1.15 -8.86
CA ARG A 103 1.57 -2.34 -8.06
C ARG A 103 0.50 -2.53 -7.01
N CYS A 104 0.30 -3.78 -6.60
CA CYS A 104 -0.67 -4.05 -5.56
C CYS A 104 -0.22 -3.43 -4.23
N TRP A 105 -1.16 -3.30 -3.30
CA TRP A 105 -0.91 -2.66 -2.00
C TRP A 105 0.22 -3.31 -1.18
N GLN A 106 0.52 -4.59 -1.40
CA GLN A 106 1.64 -5.29 -0.74
C GLN A 106 3.00 -4.98 -1.37
N HIS A 107 3.03 -4.45 -2.58
CA HIS A 107 4.25 -4.28 -3.38
C HIS A 107 4.42 -2.84 -3.90
N LYS A 108 3.90 -1.86 -3.15
CA LYS A 108 4.03 -0.44 -3.49
C LYS A 108 5.52 -0.06 -3.59
N GLY A 109 5.90 0.59 -4.69
CA GLY A 109 7.27 1.07 -4.92
C GLY A 109 8.27 0.00 -5.41
N MET A 110 7.85 -1.26 -5.59
CA MET A 110 8.74 -2.29 -6.13
C MET A 110 8.63 -2.41 -7.66
N PRO A 111 9.75 -2.67 -8.36
CA PRO A 111 9.72 -2.89 -9.79
C PRO A 111 9.03 -4.22 -10.14
N ALA A 112 8.40 -4.26 -11.31
CA ALA A 112 7.93 -5.51 -11.87
C ALA A 112 9.10 -6.32 -12.42
N MET A 113 9.01 -7.65 -12.35
CA MET A 113 9.98 -8.55 -12.97
C MET A 113 9.80 -8.68 -14.49
N LEU A 114 8.61 -8.32 -15.00
CA LEU A 114 8.25 -8.43 -16.41
C LEU A 114 7.81 -7.06 -16.96
N PRO A 115 8.00 -6.81 -18.27
CA PRO A 115 7.56 -5.58 -18.91
C PRO A 115 6.03 -5.51 -18.96
N GLN A 116 5.49 -4.30 -19.08
CA GLN A 116 4.06 -4.01 -18.83
C GLN A 116 3.12 -4.76 -19.78
N GLU A 117 3.56 -5.04 -21.01
CA GLU A 117 2.78 -5.71 -22.04
C GLU A 117 2.47 -7.17 -21.67
N LYS A 118 3.35 -7.80 -20.87
CA LYS A 118 3.15 -9.16 -20.36
C LYS A 118 2.33 -9.22 -19.08
N LEU A 119 2.11 -8.06 -18.45
CA LEU A 119 1.31 -7.95 -17.23
C LEU A 119 -0.14 -7.61 -17.53
N LEU A 120 -0.43 -7.03 -18.69
CA LEU A 120 -1.78 -6.81 -19.15
C LEU A 120 -2.48 -8.16 -19.32
N VAL A 121 -3.58 -8.35 -18.59
CA VAL A 121 -4.49 -9.47 -18.77
C VAL A 121 -5.34 -9.12 -19.98
N LYS A 122 -4.98 -9.64 -21.15
CA LYS A 122 -5.87 -9.65 -22.31
C LYS A 122 -6.93 -10.72 -22.05
N ASP A 123 -8.18 -10.29 -21.88
CA ASP A 123 -9.30 -11.21 -21.94
C ASP A 123 -9.29 -11.81 -23.36
N GLN A 124 -8.97 -13.10 -23.46
CA GLN A 124 -9.02 -13.89 -24.70
C GLN A 124 -10.38 -14.56 -24.84
#